data_AF-A0A537CZE8-F1
#
_entry.id   AF-A0A537CZE8-F1
#
_cell.length_a   1.000
_cell.length_b   1.000
_cell.length_c   1.000
_cell.angle_alpha   90.00
_cell.angle_beta   90.00
_cell.angle_gamma   90.00
#
_symmetry.space_group_name_H-M   'P 1'
#
loop_
_entity.id
_entity.type
_entity.pdbx_description
1 polymer ?
#
loop_
_entity_poly.entity_id
_entity_poly.type
_entity_poly.pdbx_seq_one_letter_code
_entity_poly.pdbx_strand_id
1 'polypeptide(L)'
;VLAIAGFDLIGGGNKTNAATMFVPLKHWDVRKDNTAPVVARNIIAKASGLREGIALAFNPAAIRGLGTAGGLEVYLQARGDSDPARLYQVTGAFMGSLAQHPLLTGINSFYRPTVPQLKVEVDREKAMSL
;
A
#
# COMPACT_ATOMS: atom_id res chain seq x y z
N VAL A 1 14.26 -2.24 15.59
CA VAL A 1 13.15 -2.13 14.62
C VAL A 1 11.88 -1.93 15.42
N LEU A 2 11.07 -0.94 15.07
CA LEU A 2 9.73 -0.75 15.65
C LEU A 2 8.72 -1.32 14.66
N ALA A 3 7.84 -2.21 15.10
CA ALA A 3 6.81 -2.81 14.26
C ALA A 3 5.44 -2.55 14.87
N ILE A 4 4.49 -2.19 14.02
CA ILE A 4 3.09 -1.95 14.39
C ILE A 4 2.24 -2.85 13.50
N ALA A 5 1.77 -3.95 14.06
CA ALA A 5 0.81 -4.83 13.40
C ALA A 5 -0.58 -4.16 13.40
N GLY A 6 -1.34 -4.34 12.33
CA GLY A 6 -2.68 -3.77 12.22
C GLY A 6 -2.72 -2.30 11.76
N PHE A 7 -1.59 -1.69 11.39
CA PHE A 7 -1.51 -0.28 11.00
C PHE A 7 -0.93 -0.11 9.60
N ASP A 8 -1.66 0.61 8.75
CA ASP A 8 -1.26 0.99 7.40
C ASP A 8 -0.89 2.48 7.38
N LEU A 9 0.41 2.79 7.43
CA LEU A 9 0.90 4.17 7.38
C LEU A 9 0.59 4.86 6.04
N ILE A 10 0.51 4.11 4.95
CA ILE A 10 0.44 4.69 3.60
C ILE A 10 -1.00 4.88 3.17
N GLY A 11 -1.82 3.83 3.27
CA GLY A 11 -3.25 3.92 3.01
C GLY A 11 -4.04 4.56 4.15
N GLY A 12 -3.41 4.77 5.30
CA GLY A 12 -4.02 5.34 6.49
C GLY A 12 -4.86 4.33 7.28
N GLY A 13 -4.87 4.52 8.60
CA GLY A 13 -5.78 3.85 9.52
C GLY A 13 -5.36 2.44 9.94
N ASN A 14 -6.27 1.81 10.69
CA ASN A 14 -6.09 0.46 11.21
C ASN A 14 -6.60 -0.56 10.20
N LYS A 15 -5.71 -1.45 9.75
CA LYS A 15 -6.01 -2.56 8.83
C LYS A 15 -5.40 -3.84 9.38
N THR A 16 -6.24 -4.79 9.76
CA THR A 16 -5.82 -6.07 10.36
C THR A 16 -4.94 -6.92 9.45
N ASN A 17 -4.98 -6.68 8.14
CA ASN A 17 -4.16 -7.35 7.12
C ASN A 17 -2.93 -6.52 6.69
N ALA A 18 -2.54 -5.51 7.46
CA ALA A 18 -1.37 -4.68 7.19
C ALA A 18 -0.48 -4.55 8.43
N ALA A 19 0.80 -4.23 8.22
CA ALA A 19 1.73 -3.87 9.27
C ALA A 19 2.73 -2.83 8.74
N THR A 20 3.14 -1.92 9.62
CA THR A 20 4.17 -0.92 9.32
C THR A 20 5.38 -1.16 10.21
N MET A 21 6.57 -1.17 9.61
CA MET A 21 7.83 -1.34 10.32
C MET A 21 8.74 -0.15 10.09
N PHE A 22 9.21 0.48 11.17
CA PHE A 22 10.22 1.53 11.16
C PHE A 22 11.59 0.92 11.47
N VAL A 23 12.50 1.04 10.51
CA VAL A 23 13.85 0.48 10.58
C VAL A 23 14.85 1.62 10.72
N PRO A 24 15.17 2.07 11.96
CA PRO A 24 16.25 3.03 12.16
C PRO A 24 17.58 2.37 11.76
N LEU A 25 18.32 3.03 10.88
CA LEU A 25 19.63 2.57 10.45
C LEU A 25 20.69 3.02 11.46
N LYS A 26 21.79 2.26 11.54
CA LYS A 26 22.98 2.67 12.30
C LYS A 26 23.52 4.02 11.78
N HIS A 27 24.39 4.67 12.54
CA HIS A 27 25.07 5.88 12.08
C HIS A 27 25.80 5.63 10.74
N TRP A 28 25.88 6.64 9.87
CA TRP A 28 26.50 6.46 8.54
C TRP A 28 27.98 6.09 8.62
N ASP A 29 28.71 6.55 9.64
CA ASP A 29 30.15 6.25 9.80
C ASP A 29 30.48 4.75 9.88
N VAL A 30 29.52 3.94 10.33
CA VAL A 30 29.69 2.47 10.44
C VAL A 30 28.97 1.71 9.32
N ARG A 31 28.26 2.42 8.45
CA ARG A 31 27.60 1.87 7.27
C ARG A 31 28.47 2.21 6.07
N LYS A 32 29.31 1.25 5.64
CA LYS A 32 30.12 1.33 4.41
C LYS A 32 29.19 1.51 3.18
N ASP A 33 28.95 0.45 2.42
CA ASP A 33 28.09 0.52 1.23
C ASP A 33 26.59 0.34 1.54
N ASN A 34 26.24 0.19 2.82
CA ASN A 34 24.87 -0.03 3.29
C ASN A 34 24.09 1.28 3.45
N THR A 35 23.97 2.01 2.34
CA THR A 35 23.12 3.21 2.26
C THR A 35 21.63 2.83 2.45
N ALA A 36 20.79 3.79 2.82
CA ALA A 36 19.37 3.53 3.02
C ALA A 36 18.67 2.92 1.79
N PRO A 37 18.90 3.41 0.54
CA PRO A 37 18.38 2.76 -0.66
C PRO A 37 18.85 1.32 -0.85
N VAL A 38 20.12 1.02 -0.55
CA VAL A 38 20.67 -0.35 -0.65
C VAL A 38 19.98 -1.26 0.36
N VAL A 39 19.78 -0.80 1.60
CA VAL A 39 19.07 -1.56 2.63
C VAL A 39 17.62 -1.82 2.22
N ALA A 40 16.91 -0.80 1.72
CA ALA A 40 15.54 -0.95 1.24
C ALA A 40 15.44 -1.99 0.10
N ARG A 41 16.32 -1.91 -0.90
CA ARG A 41 16.39 -2.89 -1.99
C ARG A 41 16.64 -4.31 -1.48
N ASN A 42 17.54 -4.48 -0.52
CA ASN A 42 17.83 -5.78 0.08
C ASN A 42 16.62 -6.34 0.86
N ILE A 43 15.83 -5.48 1.51
CA ILE A 43 14.59 -5.90 2.18
C ILE A 43 13.58 -6.37 1.13
N ILE A 44 13.34 -5.60 0.06
CA ILE A 44 12.41 -5.99 -1.02
C ILE A 44 12.85 -7.31 -1.66
N ALA A 45 14.13 -7.47 -1.97
CA ALA A 45 14.66 -8.69 -2.56
C ALA A 45 14.41 -9.92 -1.67
N LYS A 46 14.63 -9.79 -0.36
CA LYS A 46 14.34 -10.87 0.60
C LYS A 46 12.84 -11.13 0.77
N ALA A 47 12.04 -10.07 0.75
CA ALA A 47 10.59 -10.14 0.86
C ALA A 47 9.91 -10.72 -0.38
N SER A 48 10.56 -10.70 -1.55
CA SER A 48 9.97 -11.21 -2.79
C SER A 48 9.56 -12.69 -2.74
N GLY A 49 10.13 -13.47 -1.81
CA GLY A 49 9.75 -14.87 -1.58
C GLY A 49 8.51 -15.08 -0.70
N LEU A 50 7.91 -14.01 -0.15
CA LEU A 50 6.71 -14.12 0.68
C LEU A 50 5.49 -14.48 -0.18
N ARG A 51 4.78 -15.54 0.21
CA ARG A 51 3.56 -16.01 -0.49
C ARG A 51 2.27 -15.35 0.03
N GLU A 52 2.27 -14.95 1.29
CA GLU A 52 1.05 -14.50 2.01
C GLU A 52 0.85 -12.98 1.96
N GLY A 53 1.77 -12.24 1.35
CA GLY A 53 1.68 -10.79 1.28
C GLY A 53 2.82 -10.15 0.51
N ILE A 54 2.69 -8.84 0.34
CA ILE A 54 3.68 -7.99 -0.32
C ILE A 54 4.32 -7.12 0.76
N ALA A 55 5.65 -7.14 0.84
CA ALA A 55 6.40 -6.20 1.66
C ALA A 55 7.17 -5.22 0.76
N LEU A 56 6.97 -3.94 1.03
CA LEU A 56 7.63 -2.82 0.36
C LEU A 56 8.53 -2.11 1.37
N ALA A 57 9.66 -1.61 0.89
CA ALA A 57 10.56 -0.79 1.69
C ALA A 57 10.95 0.46 0.91
N PHE A 58 10.81 1.62 1.53
CA PHE A 58 11.13 2.90 0.93
C PHE A 58 11.69 3.83 2.00
N ASN A 59 12.40 4.85 1.54
CA ASN A 59 12.87 5.92 2.40
C ASN A 59 11.74 6.94 2.61
N PRO A 60 11.70 7.63 3.76
CA PRO A 60 10.77 8.73 3.97
C PRO A 60 11.00 9.86 2.96
N ALA A 61 10.01 10.73 2.79
CA ALA A 61 10.13 11.92 1.94
C ALA A 61 11.32 12.80 2.37
N ALA A 62 11.98 13.42 1.39
CA ALA A 62 13.14 14.28 1.62
C ALA A 62 12.79 15.49 2.51
N ILE A 63 11.58 16.02 2.36
CA ILE A 63 11.01 17.07 3.21
C ILE A 63 9.96 16.44 4.11
N ARG A 64 10.18 16.51 5.42
CA ARG A 64 9.22 16.02 6.41
C ARG A 64 7.90 16.78 6.26
N GLY A 65 6.80 16.06 6.22
CA GLY A 65 5.46 16.63 6.07
C GLY A 65 4.96 16.75 4.63
N LEU A 66 5.82 16.53 3.61
CA LEU A 66 5.38 16.55 2.20
C LEU A 66 4.66 15.26 1.79
N GLY A 67 4.94 14.15 2.48
CA GLY A 67 4.35 12.84 2.21
C GLY A 67 4.92 11.75 3.11
N THR A 68 4.30 10.58 3.06
CA THR A 68 4.67 9.41 3.87
C THR A 68 5.75 8.55 3.17
N ALA A 69 5.88 8.66 1.85
CA ALA A 69 6.89 8.00 1.03
C ALA A 69 7.56 9.00 0.07
N GLY A 70 8.79 8.70 -0.35
CA GLY A 70 9.41 9.40 -1.48
C GLY A 70 8.89 8.88 -2.83
N GLY A 71 8.99 9.71 -3.87
CA GLY A 71 8.58 9.35 -5.24
C GLY A 71 7.42 10.19 -5.75
N LEU A 72 6.62 9.61 -6.64
CA LEU A 72 5.42 10.21 -7.22
C LEU A 72 4.17 9.60 -6.58
N GLU A 73 3.19 10.44 -6.26
CA GLU A 73 1.87 10.03 -5.81
C GLU A 73 0.80 10.60 -6.75
N VAL A 74 -0.13 9.77 -7.21
CA VAL A 74 -1.18 10.14 -8.16
C VAL A 74 -2.52 9.58 -7.68
N TYR A 75 -3.57 10.39 -7.82
CA TYR A 75 -4.94 10.02 -7.49
C TYR A 75 -5.75 9.85 -8.77
N LEU A 76 -6.20 8.62 -9.04
CA LEU A 76 -7.18 8.35 -10.09
C LEU A 76 -8.59 8.52 -9.51
N GLN A 77 -9.39 9.39 -10.13
CA GLN A 77 -10.73 9.74 -9.65
C GLN A 77 -11.79 9.35 -10.66
N ALA A 78 -12.85 8.67 -10.20
CA ALA A 78 -14.08 8.52 -10.95
C ALA A 78 -15.02 9.69 -10.62
N ARG A 79 -15.29 10.55 -11.61
CA ARG A 79 -16.08 11.79 -11.41
C ARG A 79 -17.56 11.68 -11.78
N GLY A 80 -17.96 10.63 -12.50
CA GLY A 80 -19.34 10.44 -12.96
C GLY A 80 -19.94 9.08 -12.62
N ASP A 81 -19.10 8.03 -12.59
CA ASP A 81 -19.49 6.67 -12.20
C ASP A 81 -18.95 6.38 -10.80
N SER A 82 -19.81 5.92 -9.90
CA SER A 82 -19.44 5.58 -8.52
C SER A 82 -19.17 4.09 -8.31
N ASP A 83 -19.26 3.24 -9.34
CA ASP A 83 -19.00 1.81 -9.22
C ASP A 83 -17.52 1.53 -8.89
N PRO A 84 -17.22 0.98 -7.69
CA PRO A 84 -15.86 0.63 -7.30
C PRO A 84 -15.23 -0.43 -8.20
N ALA A 85 -16.02 -1.36 -8.74
CA ALA A 85 -15.52 -2.40 -9.63
C ALA A 85 -15.05 -1.79 -10.95
N ARG A 86 -15.78 -0.80 -11.47
CA ARG A 86 -15.38 -0.07 -12.67
C ARG A 86 -14.09 0.71 -12.46
N LEU A 87 -13.97 1.45 -11.36
CA LEU A 87 -12.73 2.16 -11.02
C LEU A 87 -11.55 1.19 -10.87
N TYR A 88 -11.78 -0.01 -10.33
CA TYR A 88 -10.75 -1.04 -10.19
C TYR A 88 -10.21 -1.53 -11.53
N GLN A 89 -11.09 -1.77 -12.50
CA GLN A 89 -10.70 -2.15 -13.86
C GLN A 89 -9.86 -1.06 -14.54
N VAL A 90 -10.31 0.20 -14.46
CA VAL A 90 -9.58 1.34 -15.03
C VAL A 90 -8.23 1.53 -14.35
N THR A 91 -8.19 1.38 -13.01
CA THR A 91 -6.93 1.42 -12.24
C THR A 91 -5.98 0.32 -12.72
N GLY A 92 -6.45 -0.90 -12.93
CA GLY A 92 -5.64 -2.01 -13.45
C GLY A 92 -5.04 -1.70 -14.83
N ALA A 93 -5.85 -1.18 -15.76
CA ALA A 93 -5.37 -0.78 -17.09
C ALA A 93 -4.36 0.38 -17.05
N PHE A 94 -4.62 1.38 -16.19
CA PHE A 94 -3.71 2.50 -15.97
C PHE A 94 -2.35 2.02 -15.42
N MET A 95 -2.38 1.16 -14.39
CA MET A 95 -1.19 0.54 -13.80
C MET A 95 -0.40 -0.30 -14.82
N GLY A 96 -1.09 -1.09 -15.65
CA GLY A 96 -0.46 -1.85 -16.73
C GLY A 96 0.27 -0.96 -17.74
N SER A 97 -0.30 0.21 -18.06
CA SER A 97 0.33 1.19 -18.96
C SER A 97 1.54 1.86 -18.30
N LEU A 98 1.43 2.24 -17.02
CA LEU A 98 2.55 2.83 -16.27
C LEU A 98 3.74 1.85 -16.14
N ALA A 99 3.47 0.56 -15.98
CA ALA A 99 4.50 -0.47 -15.85
C ALA A 99 5.35 -0.64 -17.12
N GLN A 100 4.87 -0.20 -18.29
CA GLN A 100 5.62 -0.24 -19.56
C GLN A 100 6.52 0.98 -19.76
N HIS A 101 6.37 2.02 -18.93
CA HIS A 101 7.08 3.27 -19.13
C HIS A 101 8.53 3.19 -18.59
N PRO A 102 9.56 3.46 -19.42
CA PRO A 102 10.96 3.18 -19.05
C PRO A 102 11.51 4.06 -17.91
N LEU A 103 10.89 5.21 -17.66
CA LEU A 103 11.26 6.11 -16.55
C LEU A 103 10.60 5.75 -15.21
N LEU A 104 9.69 4.78 -15.20
CA LEU A 104 8.89 4.43 -14.02
C LEU A 104 9.32 3.07 -13.47
N THR A 105 9.50 2.99 -12.16
CA THR A 105 9.85 1.74 -11.47
C THR A 105 9.09 1.66 -10.14
N GLY A 106 8.76 0.45 -9.69
CA GLY A 106 8.14 0.25 -8.38
C GLY A 106 6.73 0.83 -8.25
N ILE A 107 6.00 0.95 -9.36
CA ILE A 107 4.63 1.48 -9.38
C ILE A 107 3.69 0.51 -8.67
N ASN A 108 2.88 1.01 -7.73
CA ASN A 108 1.92 0.22 -6.98
C ASN A 108 0.60 1.01 -6.75
N SER A 109 -0.49 0.29 -6.45
CA SER A 109 -1.75 0.87 -6.00
C SER A 109 -2.26 0.15 -4.75
N PHE A 110 -2.77 0.91 -3.79
CA PHE A 110 -3.38 0.39 -2.57
C PHE A 110 -4.90 0.18 -2.72
N TYR A 111 -5.47 0.50 -3.88
CA TYR A 111 -6.90 0.38 -4.13
C TYR A 111 -7.32 -1.08 -4.33
N ARG A 112 -8.14 -1.61 -3.41
CA ARG A 112 -8.55 -3.02 -3.37
C ARG A 112 -10.02 -3.16 -2.98
N PRO A 113 -10.97 -3.03 -3.93
CA PRO A 113 -12.40 -3.21 -3.65
C PRO A 113 -12.83 -4.69 -3.59
N THR A 114 -11.89 -5.63 -3.69
CA THR A 114 -12.14 -7.08 -3.70
C THR A 114 -12.08 -7.72 -2.31
N VAL A 115 -12.11 -6.92 -1.24
CA VAL A 115 -12.16 -7.45 0.13
C VAL A 115 -13.51 -8.16 0.33
N PRO A 116 -13.53 -9.41 0.85
CA PRO A 116 -14.79 -10.11 1.11
C PRO A 116 -15.71 -9.29 2.04
N GLN A 117 -16.97 -9.16 1.65
CA GLN A 117 -17.99 -8.46 2.43
C GLN A 117 -19.16 -9.41 2.71
N LEU A 118 -19.70 -9.31 3.92
CA LEU A 118 -20.93 -10.00 4.30
C LEU A 118 -22.11 -9.03 4.12
N LYS A 119 -23.06 -9.37 3.26
CA LYS A 119 -24.33 -8.65 3.15
C LYS A 119 -25.32 -9.30 4.12
N VAL A 120 -25.78 -8.52 5.09
CA VAL A 120 -26.84 -8.94 6.03
C VAL A 120 -28.15 -8.33 5.58
N GLU A 121 -29.10 -9.17 5.19
CA GLU A 121 -30.47 -8.75 4.88
C GLU A 121 -31.36 -9.04 6.08
N VAL A 122 -32.09 -8.02 6.53
CA VAL A 122 -32.99 -8.12 7.68
C VAL A 122 -34.41 -8.21 7.17
N ASP A 123 -35.07 -9.33 7.47
CA ASP A 123 -36.51 -9.48 7.31
C ASP A 123 -37.21 -8.69 8.42
N ARG A 124 -37.68 -7.50 8.08
CA ARG A 124 -38.34 -6.60 9.04
C ARG A 124 -39.72 -7.10 9.44
N GLU A 125 -40.47 -7.71 8.53
CA GLU A 125 -41.83 -8.19 8.79
C GLU A 125 -41.79 -9.33 9.80
N LYS A 126 -40.90 -10.30 9.59
CA LYS A 126 -40.68 -11.40 10.54
C LYS A 126 -40.15 -10.92 11.88
N ALA A 127 -39.32 -9.87 11.89
CA ALA A 127 -38.79 -9.30 13.12
C ALA A 127 -39.84 -8.56 13.97
N MET A 128 -40.88 -8.01 13.34
CA MET A 128 -41.98 -7.32 14.05
C MET A 128 -43.12 -8.25 14.48
N SER A 129 -43.26 -9.42 13.86
CA SER A 129 -44.33 -10.38 14.17
C SER A 129 -44.02 -11.33 15.34
N LEU A 130 -42.80 -11.29 15.89
CA LEU A 130 -42.33 -12.08 17.03
C LEU A 130 -42.25 -11.21 18.29
#